data_AF-A0A2D8WAP8-F1
#
_entry.id   AF-A0A2D8WAP8-F1
#
_cell.length_a   1.000
_cell.length_b   1.000
_cell.length_c   1.000
_cell.angle_alpha   90.00
_cell.angle_beta   90.00
_cell.angle_gamma   90.00
#
_symmetry.space_group_name_H-M   'P 1'
#
loop_
_entity.id
_entity.type
_entity.pdbx_description
1 polymer ?
#
loop_
_entity_poly.entity_id
_entity_poly.type
_entity_poly.pdbx_seq_one_letter_code
_entity_poly.pdbx_strand_id
1 'polypeptide(L)'
;MSRIIPAIGVLLVAGLAVVLQSLNGSETVTLKLGVITLYDVPITAVAFFGLLAGMVIMLVTSIHNDLRVRRILRDRLTEEDSEEKARIIDHRQHDLFGKDEEEG
;
A
#
# COMPACT_ATOMS: atom_id res chain seq x y z
N MET A 1 -12.50 12.75 -12.80
CA MET A 1 -12.89 12.13 -11.51
C MET A 1 -13.70 13.14 -10.72
N SER A 2 -14.95 12.81 -10.38
CA SER A 2 -15.89 13.76 -9.77
C SER A 2 -15.40 14.19 -8.39
N ARG A 3 -15.24 15.51 -8.18
CA ARG A 3 -14.90 16.13 -6.88
C ARG A 3 -15.92 15.83 -5.77
N ILE A 4 -17.02 15.19 -6.13
CA ILE A 4 -18.14 14.82 -5.28
C ILE A 4 -17.78 13.66 -4.34
N ILE A 5 -17.01 12.68 -4.82
CA ILE A 5 -16.56 11.53 -4.00
C ILE A 5 -15.71 11.99 -2.80
N PRO A 6 -14.64 12.79 -2.97
CA PRO A 6 -13.89 13.29 -1.81
C PRO A 6 -14.73 14.23 -0.93
N ALA A 7 -15.64 15.02 -1.51
CA ALA A 7 -16.51 15.92 -0.74
C ALA A 7 -17.49 15.15 0.17
N ILE A 8 -18.09 14.06 -0.32
CA ILE A 8 -18.95 13.19 0.49
C ILE A 8 -18.15 12.55 1.63
N GLY A 9 -16.94 12.06 1.35
CA GLY A 9 -16.07 11.49 2.39
C GLY A 9 -15.77 12.48 3.52
N VAL A 10 -15.41 13.71 3.17
CA VAL A 10 -15.16 14.77 4.17
C VAL A 10 -16.42 15.11 4.95
N LEU A 11 -17.57 15.23 4.28
CA LEU A 11 -18.85 15.53 4.94
C LEU A 11 -19.27 14.44 5.92
N LEU A 12 -19.07 13.17 5.57
CA LEU A 12 -19.42 12.02 6.40
C LEU A 12 -18.54 11.98 7.66
N VAL A 13 -17.24 12.17 7.51
CA VAL A 13 -16.29 12.24 8.63
C VAL A 13 -16.59 13.42 9.55
N ALA A 14 -16.82 14.61 8.98
CA ALA A 14 -17.15 15.81 9.75
C ALA A 14 -18.50 15.65 10.49
N GLY A 15 -19.52 15.10 9.82
CA GLY A 15 -20.81 14.83 10.43
C GLY A 15 -20.72 13.85 11.60
N LEU A 16 -19.95 12.76 11.43
CA LEU A 16 -19.72 11.79 12.49
C LEU A 16 -19.03 12.44 13.70
N ALA A 17 -18.03 13.30 13.46
CA ALA A 17 -17.32 14.02 14.51
C ALA A 17 -18.26 14.94 15.31
N VAL A 18 -19.13 15.70 14.64
CA VAL A 18 -20.11 16.58 15.28
C VAL A 18 -21.11 15.79 16.12
N VAL A 19 -21.65 14.68 15.58
CA VAL A 19 -22.60 13.82 16.31
C VAL A 19 -21.94 13.24 17.56
N LEU A 20 -20.74 12.67 17.43
CA LEU A 20 -20.02 12.10 18.56
C LEU A 20 -19.71 13.16 19.62
N GLN A 21 -19.30 14.36 19.21
CA GLN A 21 -19.05 15.47 20.12
C GLN A 21 -20.32 15.95 20.83
N SER A 22 -21.46 16.00 20.15
CA SER A 22 -22.73 16.38 20.77
C SER A 22 -23.19 15.37 21.84
N LEU A 23 -22.91 14.08 21.64
CA LEU A 23 -23.32 13.01 22.56
C LEU A 23 -22.41 12.89 23.78
N ASN A 24 -21.15 13.33 23.69
CA ASN A 24 -20.13 13.15 24.73
C ASN A 24 -19.53 14.48 25.21
N GLY A 25 -20.18 15.61 24.93
CA GLY A 25 -19.60 16.96 24.94
C GLY A 25 -19.05 17.47 26.27
N SER A 26 -19.22 16.75 27.38
CA SER A 26 -18.68 17.09 28.69
C SER A 26 -17.67 16.09 29.25
N GLU A 27 -17.40 14.99 28.57
CA GLU A 27 -16.48 13.96 29.07
C GLU A 27 -15.06 14.21 28.56
N THR A 28 -14.20 14.63 29.48
CA THR A 28 -12.80 14.93 29.23
C THR A 28 -11.90 13.98 30.02
N VAL A 29 -10.76 13.64 29.44
CA VAL A 29 -9.78 12.74 30.03
C VAL A 29 -8.39 13.37 30.03
N THR A 30 -7.60 13.01 31.04
CA THR A 30 -6.17 13.28 31.04
C THR A 30 -5.46 12.21 30.22
N LEU A 31 -4.95 12.58 29.05
CA LEU A 31 -4.26 11.69 28.14
C LEU A 31 -2.76 11.71 28.41
N LYS A 32 -2.22 10.59 28.90
CA LYS A 32 -0.77 10.38 29.09
C LYS A 32 -0.22 9.57 27.92
N LEU A 33 0.53 10.22 27.04
CA LEU A 33 1.16 9.61 25.85
C LEU A 33 2.58 9.07 26.15
N GLY A 34 2.96 8.96 27.42
CA GLY A 34 4.29 8.53 27.88
C GLY A 34 5.33 9.66 27.87
N VAL A 35 5.43 10.42 26.79
CA VAL A 35 6.34 11.59 26.68
C VAL A 35 5.64 12.93 26.92
N ILE A 36 4.34 13.02 26.63
CA ILE A 36 3.54 14.23 26.73
C ILE A 36 2.25 13.89 27.49
N THR A 37 1.82 14.79 28.37
CA THR A 37 0.52 14.70 29.04
C THR A 37 -0.37 15.83 28.55
N LEU A 38 -1.54 15.49 28.01
CA LEU A 38 -2.57 16.45 27.66
C LEU A 38 -3.71 16.36 28.66
N TYR A 39 -4.11 17.51 29.18
CA TYR A 39 -5.21 17.62 30.14
C TYR A 39 -6.49 18.03 29.42
N ASP A 40 -7.63 17.64 30.00
CA ASP A 40 -8.98 18.00 29.55
C ASP A 40 -9.26 17.69 28.07
N VAL A 41 -8.73 16.57 27.56
CA VAL A 41 -8.94 16.17 26.17
C VAL A 41 -10.33 15.53 26.03
N PRO A 42 -11.19 16.00 25.12
CA PRO A 42 -12.48 15.37 24.86
C PRO A 42 -12.30 13.91 24.46
N ILE A 43 -13.03 12.97 25.08
CA ILE A 43 -12.91 11.54 24.78
C ILE A 43 -13.15 11.25 23.30
N THR A 44 -14.06 11.99 22.67
CA THR A 44 -14.37 11.88 21.24
C THR A 44 -13.18 12.20 20.36
N ALA A 45 -12.39 13.20 20.72
CA ALA A 45 -11.16 13.54 20.01
C ALA A 45 -10.14 12.39 20.15
N VAL A 46 -9.98 11.85 21.36
CA VAL A 46 -9.08 10.71 21.60
C VAL A 46 -9.49 9.50 20.76
N ALA A 47 -10.78 9.13 20.78
CA ALA A 47 -11.30 7.99 20.01
C ALA A 47 -11.14 8.20 18.50
N PHE A 48 -11.51 9.38 18.00
CA PHE A 48 -11.44 9.70 16.58
C PHE A 48 -9.99 9.69 16.06
N PHE A 49 -9.09 10.43 16.71
CA PHE A 49 -7.70 10.50 16.29
C PHE A 49 -6.95 9.19 16.53
N GLY A 50 -7.30 8.43 17.58
CA GLY A 50 -6.78 7.09 17.79
C GLY A 50 -7.13 6.14 16.66
N LEU A 51 -8.40 6.11 16.26
CA LEU A 51 -8.86 5.31 15.12
C LEU A 51 -8.21 5.77 13.80
N LEU A 52 -8.21 7.08 13.55
CA LEU A 52 -7.59 7.65 12.34
C LEU A 52 -6.10 7.29 12.25
N ALA A 53 -5.36 7.45 13.34
CA ALA A 53 -3.95 7.08 13.42
C ALA A 53 -3.75 5.58 13.14
N GLY A 54 -4.58 4.72 13.75
CA GLY A 54 -4.54 3.27 13.51
C GLY A 54 -4.75 2.92 12.03
N MET A 55 -5.73 3.55 11.38
CA MET A 55 -5.98 3.34 9.95
C MET A 55 -4.81 3.80 9.08
N VAL A 56 -4.22 4.96 9.37
CA VAL A 56 -3.06 5.48 8.63
C VAL A 56 -1.85 4.55 8.81
N ILE A 57 -1.57 4.10 10.03
CA ILE A 57 -0.47 3.16 10.31
C ILE A 57 -0.67 1.86 9.53
N MET A 58 -1.89 1.31 9.55
CA MET A 58 -2.22 0.09 8.82
C MET A 58 -2.04 0.28 7.31
N LEU A 59 -2.49 1.40 6.75
CA LEU A 59 -2.34 1.73 5.33
C LEU A 59 -0.87 1.82 4.93
N VAL A 60 -0.06 2.59 5.67
CA VAL A 60 1.37 2.76 5.38
C VAL A 60 2.11 1.42 5.48
N THR A 61 1.81 0.63 6.50
CA THR A 61 2.41 -0.70 6.69
C THR A 61 2.04 -1.64 5.55
N SER A 62 0.77 -1.63 5.14
CA SER A 62 0.28 -2.45 4.02
C SER A 62 0.95 -2.06 2.71
N ILE A 63 1.04 -0.76 2.38
CA ILE A 63 1.71 -0.27 1.17
C ILE A 63 3.18 -0.68 1.16
N HIS A 64 3.89 -0.50 2.27
CA HIS A 64 5.30 -0.86 2.35
C HIS A 64 5.52 -2.37 2.11
N ASN A 65 4.67 -3.21 2.73
CA ASN A 65 4.76 -4.65 2.56
C ASN A 65 4.42 -5.09 1.14
N ASP A 66 3.35 -4.52 0.55
CA ASP A 66 2.93 -4.83 -0.82
C ASP A 66 4.03 -4.48 -1.84
N LEU A 67 4.62 -3.27 -1.74
CA LEU A 67 5.73 -2.86 -2.60
C LEU A 67 6.97 -3.76 -2.44
N ARG A 68 7.27 -4.19 -1.21
CA ARG A 68 8.38 -5.12 -0.94
C ARG A 68 8.16 -6.47 -1.60
N VAL A 69 6.97 -7.04 -1.45
CA VAL A 69 6.60 -8.33 -2.07
C VAL A 69 6.66 -8.22 -3.59
N ARG A 70 6.14 -7.13 -4.16
CA ARG A 70 6.15 -6.89 -5.61
C ARG A 70 7.57 -6.77 -6.18
N ARG A 71 8.50 -6.18 -5.42
CA ARG A 71 9.92 -6.15 -5.78
C ARG A 71 10.52 -7.56 -5.78
N ILE A 72 10.33 -8.31 -4.70
CA ILE A 72 10.88 -9.67 -4.56
C ILE A 72 10.40 -10.58 -5.70
N LEU A 73 9.10 -10.55 -6.01
CA LEU A 73 8.53 -11.34 -7.10
C LEU A 73 9.10 -10.92 -8.46
N ARG A 74 9.29 -9.61 -8.70
CA ARG A 74 9.86 -9.12 -9.95
C ARG A 74 11.32 -9.52 -10.11
N ASP A 75 12.09 -9.49 -9.03
CA ASP A 75 13.50 -9.89 -9.04
C ASP A 75 13.62 -11.39 -9.36
N ARG A 76 12.78 -12.24 -8.76
CA ARG A 76 12.72 -13.68 -9.06
C ARG A 76 12.31 -14.00 -10.49
N LEU A 77 11.28 -13.34 -11.01
CA LEU A 77 10.85 -13.52 -12.40
C LEU A 77 11.95 -13.11 -13.40
N THR A 78 12.73 -12.07 -13.07
CA THR A 78 13.85 -11.64 -13.92
C THR A 78 14.98 -12.67 -13.90
N GLU A 79 15.25 -13.26 -12.73
CA GLU A 79 16.23 -14.35 -12.55
C GLU A 79 15.82 -15.59 -13.36
N GLU A 80 14.56 -16.03 -13.24
CA GLU A 80 13.98 -17.16 -14.00
C GLU A 80 14.00 -16.90 -15.53
N ASP A 81 13.61 -15.71 -15.99
CA ASP A 81 13.65 -15.35 -17.41
C ASP A 81 15.08 -15.38 -17.97
N SER A 82 16.07 -14.90 -17.20
CA SER A 82 17.48 -14.98 -17.61
C SER A 82 18.04 -16.41 -17.63
N GLU A 83 17.63 -17.28 -16.71
CA GLU A 83 17.99 -18.71 -16.73
C GLU A 83 17.31 -19.45 -17.90
N GLU A 84 16.06 -19.14 -18.20
CA GLU A 84 15.34 -19.68 -19.36
C GLU A 84 15.98 -19.22 -20.66
N LYS A 85 16.28 -17.93 -20.81
CA LYS A 85 16.93 -17.38 -22.00
C LYS A 85 18.36 -17.92 -22.17
N ALA A 86 19.10 -18.13 -21.08
CA ALA A 86 20.41 -18.79 -21.12
C ALA A 86 20.29 -20.27 -21.55
N ARG A 87 19.22 -20.97 -21.16
CA ARG A 87 18.91 -22.32 -21.65
C ARG A 87 18.44 -22.36 -23.10
N ILE A 88 17.69 -21.35 -23.58
CA ILE A 88 17.22 -21.27 -24.97
C ILE A 88 18.36 -20.92 -25.93
N ILE A 89 19.37 -20.18 -25.49
CA ILE A 89 20.53 -19.77 -26.32
C ILE A 89 21.52 -20.93 -26.58
N ASP A 90 21.43 -22.04 -25.86
CA ASP A 90 22.24 -23.23 -26.12
C ASP A 90 21.32 -24.41 -26.50
N HIS A 91 21.19 -24.70 -27.80
CA HIS A 91 21.65 -25.98 -28.38
C HIS A 91 21.21 -26.29 -29.84
N ARG A 92 20.48 -25.45 -30.60
CA ARG A 92 20.03 -25.87 -31.97
C ARG A 92 19.80 -24.78 -33.02
N GLN A 93 20.57 -23.68 -33.03
CA GLN A 93 20.45 -22.67 -34.10
C GLN A 93 21.77 -22.38 -34.84
N HIS A 94 22.56 -23.44 -35.09
CA HIS A 94 23.58 -23.38 -36.13
C HIS A 94 23.16 -24.29 -37.29
N ASP A 95 22.97 -23.64 -38.45
CA ASP A 95 22.91 -24.18 -39.81
C ASP A 95 21.73 -25.07 -40.22
N LEU A 96 20.66 -24.44 -40.73
CA LEU A 96 19.71 -25.09 -41.64
C LEU A 96 19.47 -24.30 -42.93
N PHE A 97 20.31 -23.30 -43.21
CA PHE A 97 20.29 -22.50 -44.44
C PHE A 97 21.69 -22.27 -45.03
N GLY A 98 22.62 -23.21 -44.77
CA GLY A 98 23.85 -23.36 -45.53
C GLY A 98 23.54 -23.95 -46.90
N LYS A 99 23.67 -23.12 -47.93
CA LYS A 99 23.67 -23.49 -49.33
C LYS A 99 24.74 -24.55 -49.59
N ASP A 100 24.36 -25.65 -50.23
CA ASP A 100 25.25 -26.38 -51.14
C ASP A 100 24.44 -26.70 -52.41
N GLU A 101 24.68 -25.85 -53.41
CA GLU A 101 24.66 -26.20 -54.82
C GLU A 101 25.70 -27.32 -55.06
N GLU A 102 25.51 -28.15 -56.09
CA GLU A 102 26.43 -29.21 -56.59
C GLU A 102 26.22 -30.65 -56.08
N GLU A 103 25.34 -31.40 -56.76
CA GLU A 103 25.62 -32.74 -57.33
C GLU A 103 24.79 -32.80 -58.63
N GLY A 104 25.31 -32.99 -59.84
CA GLY A 104 26.35 -33.92 -60.28
C GLY A 104 25.71 -34.85 -61.30
#